data_AF-R9I3X4-F1
#
_entry.id   AF-R9I3X4-F1
#
_cell.length_a   1.000
_cell.length_b   1.000
_cell.length_c   1.000
_cell.angle_alpha   90.00
_cell.angle_beta   90.00
_cell.angle_gamma   90.00
#
_symmetry.space_group_name_H-M   'P 1'
#
loop_
_entity.id
_entity.type
_entity.pdbx_description
1 polymer ?
#
loop_
_entity_poly.entity_id
_entity_poly.type
_entity_poly.pdbx_seq_one_letter_code
_entity_poly.pdbx_strand_id
1 'polypeptide(L)'
;MNNRTFTQDLLGVQNDLLRFAYKLTSDREEANDLLQETSLKALDNEEKYTPDTNFKGWIYTIMRNIFINNYRKVVRDQTFVDTTDNLYHLNTPHDLTLDSTEGAYDLKEMHRIVNALPREYKIPFSMHVSGFKYREIAEKLNLPLGTVKSRIFFTRQKLQQELKDFR
;
A
#
# COMPACT_ATOMS: atom_id res chain seq x y z
N MET A 1 25.88 -0.91 8.69
CA MET A 1 25.07 -0.29 9.76
C MET A 1 25.34 -1.07 11.03
N ASN A 2 25.58 -0.42 12.18
CA ASN A 2 25.64 -1.17 13.43
C ASN A 2 24.23 -1.68 13.74
N ASN A 3 24.07 -2.96 14.07
CA ASN A 3 22.78 -3.61 14.39
C ASN A 3 21.97 -2.83 15.47
N ARG A 4 22.70 -2.14 16.35
CA ARG A 4 22.16 -1.23 17.37
C ARG A 4 21.41 -0.01 16.80
N THR A 5 21.84 0.52 15.65
CA THR A 5 21.21 1.66 14.97
C THR A 5 19.93 1.23 14.27
N PHE A 6 19.95 0.10 13.55
CA PHE A 6 18.76 -0.44 12.87
C PHE A 6 17.61 -0.74 13.84
N THR A 7 17.93 -1.38 14.97
CA THR A 7 16.93 -1.68 16.00
C THR A 7 16.31 -0.40 16.59
N GLN A 8 17.11 0.66 16.79
CA GLN A 8 16.61 1.95 17.27
C GLN A 8 15.69 2.63 16.25
N ASP A 9 16.05 2.60 14.97
CA ASP A 9 15.22 3.13 13.89
C ASP A 9 13.89 2.37 13.80
N LEU A 10 13.94 1.03 13.90
CA LEU A 10 12.75 0.17 13.94
C LEU A 10 11.83 0.50 15.12
N LEU A 11 12.40 0.68 16.32
CA LEU A 11 11.62 1.07 17.50
C LEU A 11 11.00 2.46 17.33
N GLY A 12 11.71 3.40 16.72
CA GLY A 12 11.24 4.77 16.47
C GLY A 12 10.02 4.84 15.54
N VAL A 13 9.81 3.83 14.68
CA VAL A 13 8.72 3.82 13.70
C VAL A 13 7.53 2.92 14.10
N GLN A 14 7.61 2.17 15.21
CA GLN A 14 6.58 1.22 15.64
C GLN A 14 5.18 1.84 15.76
N ASN A 15 5.06 3.01 16.36
CA ASN A 15 3.76 3.67 16.54
C ASN A 15 3.13 4.11 15.20
N ASP A 16 3.96 4.61 14.28
CA ASP A 16 3.53 5.02 12.94
C ASP A 16 3.13 3.80 12.09
N LEU A 17 3.87 2.70 12.22
CA LEU A 17 3.56 1.42 11.58
C LEU A 17 2.27 0.82 12.12
N LEU A 18 2.06 0.83 13.44
CA LEU A 18 0.83 0.32 14.03
C LEU A 18 -0.39 1.09 13.51
N ARG A 19 -0.33 2.43 13.50
CA ARG A 19 -1.40 3.27 12.93
C ARG A 19 -1.67 2.95 11.46
N PHE A 20 -0.64 2.61 10.69
CA PHE A 20 -0.81 2.21 9.31
C PHE A 20 -1.41 0.82 9.17
N ALA A 21 -0.96 -0.16 9.97
CA ALA A 21 -1.54 -1.48 10.04
C ALA A 21 -3.05 -1.43 10.34
N TYR A 22 -3.47 -0.61 11.32
CA TYR A 22 -4.89 -0.38 11.60
C TYR A 22 -5.68 0.16 10.41
N LYS A 23 -5.10 1.03 9.59
CA LYS A 23 -5.76 1.53 8.38
C LYS A 23 -5.93 0.44 7.32
N LEU A 24 -5.07 -0.56 7.31
CA LEU A 24 -5.11 -1.68 6.38
C LEU A 24 -6.09 -2.77 6.84
N THR A 25 -6.01 -3.17 8.10
CA THR A 25 -6.77 -4.31 8.66
C THR A 25 -8.15 -3.91 9.14
N SER A 26 -8.32 -2.67 9.63
CA SER A 26 -9.52 -2.21 10.36
C SER A 26 -9.85 -3.05 11.62
N ASP A 27 -8.91 -3.87 12.07
CA ASP A 27 -9.01 -4.72 13.25
C ASP A 27 -7.73 -4.59 14.10
N ARG A 28 -7.90 -4.60 15.42
CA ARG A 28 -6.81 -4.38 16.38
C ARG A 28 -5.86 -5.55 16.47
N GLU A 29 -6.37 -6.77 16.52
CA GLU A 29 -5.53 -7.95 16.67
C GLU A 29 -4.72 -8.17 15.39
N GLU A 30 -5.39 -8.13 14.24
CA GLU A 30 -4.76 -8.22 12.91
C GLU A 30 -3.72 -7.12 12.69
N ALA A 31 -3.96 -5.89 13.19
CA ALA A 31 -2.98 -4.81 13.09
C ALA A 31 -1.71 -5.08 13.91
N ASN A 32 -1.85 -5.66 15.11
CA ASN A 32 -0.71 -6.02 15.95
C ASN A 32 0.06 -7.19 15.34
N ASP A 33 -0.62 -8.17 14.77
CA ASP A 33 0.00 -9.30 14.11
C ASP A 33 0.79 -8.86 12.87
N LEU A 34 0.19 -8.00 12.04
CA LEU A 34 0.86 -7.42 10.88
C LEU A 34 2.10 -6.60 11.28
N LEU A 35 2.04 -5.84 12.38
CA LEU A 35 3.19 -5.10 12.91
C LEU A 35 4.32 -6.04 13.35
N GLN A 36 3.99 -7.12 14.07
CA GLN A 36 4.95 -8.10 14.54
C GLN A 36 5.62 -8.82 13.36
N GLU A 37 4.84 -9.29 12.39
CA GLU A 37 5.36 -9.97 11.20
C GLU A 37 6.26 -9.03 10.38
N THR A 38 5.87 -7.75 10.25
CA THR A 38 6.70 -6.72 9.61
C THR A 38 8.03 -6.54 10.34
N SER A 39 8.00 -6.46 11.66
CA SER A 39 9.21 -6.25 12.48
C SER A 39 10.17 -7.43 12.36
N LEU A 40 9.64 -8.66 12.42
CA LEU A 40 10.42 -9.88 12.22
C LEU A 40 11.05 -9.90 10.82
N LYS A 41 10.25 -9.61 9.78
CA LYS A 41 10.72 -9.60 8.40
C LYS A 41 11.76 -8.51 8.14
N ALA A 42 11.62 -7.35 8.79
CA ALA A 42 12.60 -6.27 8.71
C ALA A 42 13.94 -6.70 9.32
N LEU A 43 13.93 -7.33 10.50
CA LEU A 43 15.13 -7.87 11.15
C LEU A 43 15.79 -8.97 10.30
N ASP A 44 15.01 -9.91 9.77
CA ASP A 44 15.52 -10.97 8.88
C ASP A 44 16.16 -10.43 7.59
N ASN A 45 15.79 -9.22 7.16
CA ASN A 45 16.27 -8.60 5.94
C ASN A 45 17.10 -7.33 6.22
N GLU A 46 17.61 -7.17 7.44
CA GLU A 46 18.44 -6.02 7.83
C GLU A 46 19.60 -5.83 6.85
N GLU A 47 20.27 -6.91 6.43
CA GLU A 47 21.40 -6.87 5.50
C GLU A 47 21.04 -6.32 4.11
N LYS A 48 19.76 -6.38 3.73
CA LYS A 48 19.26 -5.85 2.44
C LYS A 48 18.92 -4.36 2.53
N TYR A 49 18.88 -3.79 3.72
CA TYR A 49 18.66 -2.36 3.89
C TYR A 49 19.94 -1.61 3.52
N THR A 50 19.82 -0.67 2.58
CA THR A 50 20.93 0.21 2.21
C THR A 50 20.91 1.43 3.14
N PRO A 51 21.97 1.66 3.93
CA PRO A 51 22.11 2.88 4.73
C PRO A 51 21.95 4.13 3.84
N ASP A 52 21.43 5.23 4.40
CA ASP A 52 21.13 6.48 3.69
C ASP A 52 19.91 6.46 2.74
N THR A 53 19.12 5.39 2.74
CA THR A 53 17.78 5.36 2.09
C THR A 53 16.66 5.69 3.08
N ASN A 54 15.44 5.91 2.58
CA ASN A 54 14.28 6.20 3.43
C ASN A 54 13.83 4.95 4.22
N PHE A 55 14.34 4.77 5.45
CA PHE A 55 13.99 3.67 6.35
C PHE A 55 12.48 3.48 6.51
N LYS A 56 11.73 4.58 6.73
CA LYS A 56 10.27 4.55 6.85
C LYS A 56 9.64 3.96 5.58
N GLY A 57 10.03 4.45 4.41
CA GLY A 57 9.53 3.96 3.12
C GLY A 57 9.81 2.47 2.91
N TRP A 58 11.01 2.02 3.26
CA TRP A 58 11.41 0.62 3.15
C TRP A 58 10.53 -0.29 4.04
N ILE A 59 10.34 0.08 5.31
CA ILE A 59 9.54 -0.76 6.22
C ILE A 59 8.04 -0.74 5.92
N TYR A 60 7.50 0.39 5.43
CA TYR A 60 6.13 0.45 4.93
C TYR A 60 5.92 -0.46 3.72
N THR A 61 6.94 -0.59 2.86
CA THR A 61 6.90 -1.51 1.72
C THR A 61 6.84 -2.96 2.18
N ILE A 62 7.63 -3.34 3.19
CA ILE A 62 7.59 -4.68 3.81
C ILE A 62 6.19 -4.96 4.36
N MET A 63 5.64 -4.06 5.19
CA MET A 63 4.32 -4.23 5.80
C MET A 63 3.21 -4.40 4.75
N ARG A 64 3.22 -3.56 3.72
CA ARG A 64 2.24 -3.63 2.62
C ARG A 64 2.34 -4.96 1.88
N ASN A 65 3.55 -5.45 1.62
CA ASN A 65 3.74 -6.73 0.94
C ASN A 65 3.23 -7.91 1.77
N ILE A 66 3.50 -7.91 3.08
CA ILE A 66 2.98 -8.94 4.00
C ILE A 66 1.45 -8.92 3.98
N PHE A 67 0.84 -7.75 4.20
CA PHE A 67 -0.61 -7.60 4.21
C PHE A 67 -1.28 -8.10 2.92
N ILE A 68 -0.74 -7.74 1.75
CA ILE A 68 -1.25 -8.20 0.45
C ILE A 68 -1.11 -9.72 0.31
N ASN A 69 0.02 -10.29 0.74
CA ASN A 69 0.26 -11.72 0.63
C ASN A 69 -0.68 -12.52 1.55
N ASN A 70 -0.88 -12.07 2.78
CA ASN A 70 -1.81 -12.67 3.72
C ASN A 70 -3.25 -12.59 3.18
N TYR A 71 -3.64 -11.43 2.63
CA TYR A 71 -4.94 -11.27 1.97
C TYR A 71 -5.12 -12.25 0.79
N ARG A 72 -4.12 -12.36 -0.10
CA ARG A 72 -4.18 -13.29 -1.25
C ARG A 72 -4.29 -14.75 -0.82
N LYS A 73 -3.62 -15.12 0.27
CA LYS A 73 -3.71 -16.47 0.85
C LYS A 73 -5.12 -16.73 1.34
N VAL A 74 -5.71 -15.80 2.10
CA VAL A 74 -7.10 -15.90 2.58
C VAL A 74 -8.08 -16.03 1.42
N VAL A 75 -7.95 -15.20 0.38
CA VAL A 75 -8.81 -15.28 -0.81
C VAL A 75 -8.67 -16.66 -1.47
N ARG A 76 -7.43 -17.14 -1.68
CA ARG A 76 -7.16 -18.45 -2.30
C ARG A 76 -7.72 -19.61 -1.46
N ASP A 77 -7.55 -19.56 -0.15
CA ASP A 77 -8.03 -20.60 0.77
C ASP A 77 -9.57 -20.60 0.85
N GLN A 78 -10.20 -19.44 0.61
CA GLN A 78 -11.66 -19.29 0.47
C GLN A 78 -12.18 -19.66 -0.93
N THR A 79 -11.32 -19.75 -1.95
CA THR A 79 -11.66 -20.16 -3.33
C THR A 79 -11.19 -21.58 -3.67
N PHE A 80 -11.44 -22.54 -2.78
CA PHE A 80 -11.48 -23.94 -3.23
C PHE A 80 -12.61 -24.07 -4.27
N VAL A 81 -12.20 -24.30 -5.52
CA VAL A 81 -12.97 -24.31 -6.78
C VAL A 81 -13.14 -22.92 -7.42
N ASP A 82 -12.13 -22.49 -8.19
CA ASP A 82 -12.35 -22.05 -9.58
C ASP A 82 -11.03 -22.12 -10.38
N THR A 83 -10.90 -23.18 -11.18
CA THR A 83 -9.92 -23.28 -12.27
C THR A 83 -10.36 -22.37 -13.40
N THR A 84 -10.06 -21.06 -13.27
CA THR A 84 -10.08 -20.19 -14.45
C THR A 84 -8.66 -19.71 -14.71
N ASP A 85 -8.16 -20.14 -15.86
CA ASP A 85 -6.80 -19.97 -16.37
C ASP A 85 -6.19 -18.58 -16.13
N ASN A 86 -5.02 -18.60 -15.48
CA ASN A 86 -4.10 -17.47 -15.35
C ASN A 86 -3.40 -17.19 -16.69
N LEU A 87 -4.14 -16.64 -17.65
CA LEU A 87 -3.58 -16.17 -18.90
C LEU A 87 -3.94 -14.71 -19.08
N TYR A 88 -3.27 -13.81 -18.34
CA TYR A 88 -2.88 -12.48 -18.82
C TYR A 88 -1.80 -11.94 -17.86
N HIS A 89 -0.55 -12.28 -18.17
CA HIS A 89 0.52 -11.31 -17.97
C HIS A 89 0.11 -10.02 -18.67
N LEU A 90 0.18 -8.88 -17.98
CA LEU A 90 0.79 -7.65 -18.48
C LEU A 90 0.63 -6.49 -17.50
N ASN A 91 1.78 -5.86 -17.28
CA ASN A 91 1.98 -4.50 -16.80
C ASN A 91 1.79 -4.29 -15.31
N THR A 92 2.85 -4.64 -14.57
CA THR A 92 3.46 -3.71 -13.61
C THR A 92 3.79 -2.40 -14.34
N PRO A 93 3.20 -1.25 -13.99
CA PRO A 93 3.92 -0.01 -14.05
C PRO A 93 4.62 0.12 -12.71
N HIS A 94 5.93 0.00 -12.80
CA HIS A 94 6.88 0.57 -11.87
C HIS A 94 6.69 2.10 -11.89
N ASP A 95 5.63 2.60 -11.26
CA ASP A 95 5.39 4.04 -11.11
C ASP A 95 4.81 4.26 -9.72
N LEU A 96 5.74 4.42 -8.79
CA LEU A 96 5.74 5.31 -7.63
C LEU A 96 7.01 4.99 -6.83
N THR A 97 8.16 5.01 -7.51
CA THR A 97 9.44 5.24 -6.85
C THR A 97 9.45 6.69 -6.41
N LEU A 98 8.88 6.94 -5.23
CA LEU A 98 8.97 8.22 -4.53
C LEU A 98 10.38 8.32 -3.93
N ASP A 99 11.36 8.50 -4.80
CA ASP A 99 12.76 8.66 -4.44
C ASP A 99 13.23 10.02 -4.95
N SER A 100 12.97 11.06 -4.15
CA SER A 100 13.65 12.36 -4.17
C SER A 100 13.03 13.27 -3.11
N THR A 101 13.85 14.09 -2.47
CA THR A 101 13.52 15.00 -1.37
C THR A 101 12.54 16.13 -1.74
N GLU A 102 12.20 16.30 -3.02
CA GLU A 102 11.05 17.10 -3.52
C GLU A 102 9.69 16.38 -3.38
N GLY A 103 9.67 15.04 -3.27
CA GLY A 103 8.45 14.22 -3.22
C GLY A 103 7.64 14.35 -1.93
N ALA A 104 8.20 14.92 -0.86
CA ALA A 104 7.48 15.12 0.40
C ALA A 104 6.38 16.21 0.32
N TYR A 105 6.59 17.23 -0.53
CA TYR A 105 5.57 18.25 -0.81
C TYR A 105 4.46 17.68 -1.70
N ASP A 106 4.82 16.90 -2.71
CA ASP A 106 3.88 16.25 -3.63
C ASP A 106 3.01 15.18 -2.92
N LEU A 107 3.57 14.41 -1.99
CA LEU A 107 2.83 13.43 -1.19
C LEU A 107 1.76 14.05 -0.29
N LYS A 108 2.08 15.16 0.39
CA LYS A 108 1.09 15.87 1.24
C LYS A 108 -0.05 16.44 0.39
N GLU A 109 0.28 16.96 -0.79
CA GLU A 109 -0.69 17.56 -1.70
C GLU A 109 -1.58 16.51 -2.36
N MET A 110 -0.99 15.41 -2.86
CA MET A 110 -1.74 14.23 -3.28
C MET A 110 -2.68 13.72 -2.19
N HIS A 111 -2.20 13.62 -0.95
CA HIS A 111 -3.04 13.23 0.18
C HIS A 111 -4.20 14.22 0.40
N ARG A 112 -3.99 15.52 0.25
CA ARG A 112 -5.05 16.54 0.35
C ARG A 112 -6.10 16.35 -0.72
N ILE A 113 -5.69 16.24 -1.99
CA ILE A 113 -6.59 16.08 -3.14
C ILE A 113 -7.40 14.78 -3.00
N VAL A 114 -6.76 13.65 -2.71
CA VAL A 114 -7.44 12.36 -2.52
C VAL A 114 -8.41 12.41 -1.33
N ASN A 115 -8.06 13.11 -0.25
CA ASN A 115 -8.95 13.26 0.91
C ASN A 115 -10.15 14.15 0.63
N ALA A 116 -10.06 15.10 -0.31
CA ALA A 116 -11.16 15.95 -0.75
C ALA A 116 -12.14 15.23 -1.68
N LEU A 117 -11.78 14.06 -2.22
CA LEU A 117 -12.68 13.29 -3.09
C LEU A 117 -13.81 12.62 -2.29
N PRO A 118 -15.00 12.46 -2.90
CA PRO A 118 -16.05 11.64 -2.32
C PRO A 118 -15.55 10.22 -2.02
N ARG A 119 -16.09 9.62 -0.95
CA ARG A 119 -15.70 8.28 -0.47
C ARG A 119 -15.72 7.23 -1.59
N GLU A 120 -16.66 7.34 -2.52
CA GLU A 120 -16.80 6.42 -3.63
C GLU A 120 -15.60 6.38 -4.59
N TYR A 121 -14.82 7.46 -4.69
CA TYR A 121 -13.59 7.53 -5.49
C TYR A 121 -12.36 7.29 -4.62
N LYS A 122 -12.35 7.87 -3.43
CA LYS A 122 -11.27 7.77 -2.46
C LYS A 122 -10.99 6.33 -2.02
N ILE A 123 -12.03 5.56 -1.69
CA ILE A 123 -11.87 4.20 -1.13
C ILE A 123 -11.27 3.24 -2.18
N PRO A 124 -11.84 3.10 -3.40
CA PRO A 124 -11.23 2.24 -4.43
C PRO A 124 -9.81 2.66 -4.80
N PHE A 125 -9.56 3.97 -4.93
CA PHE A 125 -8.22 4.47 -5.23
C PHE A 125 -7.22 4.17 -4.12
N SER A 126 -7.60 4.39 -2.86
CA SER A 126 -6.75 4.06 -1.72
C SER A 126 -6.43 2.57 -1.66
N MET A 127 -7.40 1.69 -1.94
CA MET A 127 -7.16 0.24 -1.99
C MET A 127 -6.22 -0.12 -3.15
N HIS A 128 -6.38 0.50 -4.31
CA HIS A 128 -5.49 0.28 -5.45
C HIS A 128 -4.05 0.71 -5.17
N VAL A 129 -3.86 1.88 -4.55
CA VAL A 129 -2.53 2.35 -4.09
C VAL A 129 -1.97 1.42 -3.01
N SER A 130 -2.82 0.88 -2.13
CA SER A 130 -2.45 -0.14 -1.15
C SER A 130 -2.17 -1.53 -1.77
N GLY A 131 -2.39 -1.72 -3.08
CA GLY A 131 -1.92 -2.89 -3.84
C GLY A 131 -2.94 -3.98 -4.09
N PHE A 132 -4.21 -3.72 -3.79
CA PHE A 132 -5.31 -4.59 -4.21
C PHE A 132 -5.48 -4.54 -5.72
N LYS A 133 -5.79 -5.69 -6.32
CA LYS A 133 -6.18 -5.80 -7.73
C LYS A 133 -7.59 -5.26 -7.93
N TYR A 134 -7.89 -4.79 -9.15
CA TYR A 134 -9.23 -4.29 -9.50
C TYR A 134 -10.36 -5.26 -9.14
N ARG A 135 -10.17 -6.57 -9.33
CA ARG A 135 -11.16 -7.60 -9.00
C ARG A 135 -11.38 -7.73 -7.48
N GLU A 136 -10.30 -7.72 -6.71
CA GLU A 136 -10.36 -7.80 -5.24
C GLU A 136 -11.08 -6.57 -4.65
N ILE A 137 -10.84 -5.39 -5.22
CA ILE A 137 -11.55 -4.15 -4.84
C ILE A 137 -13.04 -4.24 -5.20
N ALA A 138 -13.36 -4.77 -6.38
CA ALA A 138 -14.73 -4.95 -6.85
C ALA A 138 -15.51 -5.88 -5.91
N GLU A 139 -14.92 -7.01 -5.54
CA GLU A 139 -15.50 -7.97 -4.60
C GLU A 139 -15.67 -7.35 -3.21
N LYS A 140 -14.61 -6.74 -2.64
CA LYS A 140 -14.64 -6.18 -1.29
C LYS A 140 -15.59 -4.99 -1.13
N LEU A 141 -15.81 -4.20 -2.18
CA LEU A 141 -16.73 -3.07 -2.16
C LEU A 141 -18.12 -3.40 -2.72
N ASN A 142 -18.35 -4.65 -3.17
CA ASN A 142 -19.55 -5.08 -3.86
C ASN A 142 -19.91 -4.16 -5.05
N LEU A 143 -18.92 -3.88 -5.90
CA LEU A 143 -19.04 -3.01 -7.08
C LEU A 143 -18.72 -3.77 -8.36
N PRO A 144 -19.32 -3.40 -9.51
CA PRO A 144 -18.89 -3.92 -10.81
C PRO A 144 -17.42 -3.58 -11.10
N LEU A 145 -16.69 -4.50 -11.73
CA LEU A 145 -15.28 -4.30 -12.10
C LEU A 145 -15.07 -3.04 -12.97
N GLY A 146 -16.01 -2.76 -13.88
CA GLY A 146 -16.00 -1.55 -14.71
C GLY A 146 -16.08 -0.27 -13.88
N THR A 147 -16.90 -0.27 -12.83
CA THR A 147 -17.09 0.86 -11.90
C THR A 147 -15.83 1.12 -11.08
N VAL A 148 -15.13 0.08 -10.66
CA VAL A 148 -13.84 0.22 -9.95
C VAL A 148 -12.78 0.83 -10.87
N LYS A 149 -12.65 0.31 -12.10
CA LYS A 149 -11.71 0.83 -13.10
C LYS A 149 -11.98 2.30 -13.41
N SER A 150 -13.24 2.67 -13.65
CA SER A 150 -13.60 4.06 -13.96
C SER A 150 -13.33 4.98 -12.77
N ARG A 151 -13.71 4.62 -11.54
CA ARG A 151 -13.45 5.43 -10.33
C ARG A 151 -11.97 5.67 -10.06
N ILE A 152 -11.13 4.65 -10.25
CA ILE A 152 -9.67 4.79 -10.10
C ILE A 152 -9.10 5.68 -11.21
N PHE A 153 -9.55 5.49 -12.45
CA PHE A 153 -9.13 6.33 -13.58
C PHE A 153 -9.50 7.80 -13.37
N PHE A 154 -10.73 8.11 -12.99
CA PHE A 154 -11.18 9.48 -12.68
C PHE A 154 -10.35 10.10 -11.56
N THR A 155 -10.04 9.33 -10.51
CA THR A 155 -9.20 9.81 -9.41
C THR A 155 -7.79 10.19 -9.89
N ARG A 156 -7.18 9.37 -10.75
CA ARG A 156 -5.87 9.66 -11.36
C ARG A 156 -5.90 10.92 -12.23
N GLN A 157 -6.94 11.07 -13.05
CA GLN A 157 -7.09 12.23 -13.93
C GLN A 157 -7.22 13.52 -13.11
N LYS A 158 -8.00 13.49 -12.02
CA LYS A 158 -8.16 14.65 -11.13
C LYS A 158 -6.85 15.02 -10.42
N LEU A 159 -6.10 14.03 -9.95
CA LEU A 159 -4.76 14.27 -9.39
C LEU A 159 -3.82 14.90 -10.42
N GLN A 160 -3.84 14.41 -11.66
CA GLN A 160 -3.02 14.98 -12.74
C GLN A 160 -3.39 16.41 -13.12
N GLN A 161 -4.66 16.80 -13.00
CA GLN A 161 -5.10 18.18 -13.27
C GLN A 161 -4.63 19.12 -12.16
N GLU A 162 -4.97 18.79 -10.92
CA GLU A 162 -4.63 19.62 -9.75
C GLU A 162 -3.11 19.77 -9.61
N LEU A 163 -2.32 18.71 -9.83
CA LEU A 163 -0.86 18.78 -9.74
C LEU A 163 -0.19 19.51 -10.93
N LYS A 164 -0.87 19.65 -12.08
CA LYS A 164 -0.36 20.44 -13.22
C LYS A 164 -0.47 21.94 -12.99
N ASP A 165 -1.44 22.38 -12.21
CA ASP A 165 -1.67 23.80 -11.91
C ASP A 165 -0.66 24.35 -10.87
N PHE A 166 0.20 23.49 -10.31
CA PHE A 166 1.25 23.85 -9.35
C PHE A 166 2.68 23.84 -9.93
N ARG A 167 2.82 23.88 -11.27
CA ARG A 167 4.12 23.99 -11.95
C ARG A 167 4.73 25.40 -11.89
#